data_AF-A0A838TUI9-F1
#
_entry.id   AF-A0A838TUI9-F1
#
_cell.length_a   1.000
_cell.length_b   1.000
_cell.length_c   1.000
_cell.angle_alpha   90.00
_cell.angle_beta   90.00
_cell.angle_gamma   90.00
#
_symmetry.space_group_name_H-M   'P 1'
#
loop_
_entity.id
_entity.type
_entity.pdbx_description
1 polymer ?
#
loop_
_entity_poly.entity_id
_entity_poly.type
_entity_poly.pdbx_seq_one_letter_code
_entity_poly.pdbx_strand_id
1 'polypeptide(L)' 'MSQDRLIILRNKETGEVRWTSKNKKKVERKIDLMKYSKKLRKRVSFKESKK' A
#
# COMPACT_ATOMS: atom_id res chain seq x y z
N MET A 1 15.40 -2.51 11.14
CA MET A 1 14.41 -2.27 10.07
C MET A 1 14.47 -0.80 9.66
N SER A 2 15.13 -0.46 8.54
CA SER A 2 15.24 0.95 8.08
C SER A 2 13.90 1.44 7.50
N GLN A 3 13.50 2.66 7.86
CA GLN A 3 12.29 3.33 7.36
C GLN A 3 12.44 3.86 5.93
N ASP A 4 13.63 3.80 5.32
CA ASP A 4 13.91 4.41 4.01
C ASP A 4 13.12 3.76 2.86
N ARG A 5 12.78 2.48 3.04
CA ARG A 5 12.03 1.67 2.08
C ARG A 5 10.56 1.50 2.44
N LEU A 6 10.12 2.10 3.55
CA LEU A 6 8.75 2.00 4.02
C LEU A 6 7.84 2.85 3.12
N ILE A 7 6.76 2.24 2.64
CA ILE A 7 5.74 2.88 1.82
C ILE A 7 4.35 2.64 2.42
N ILE A 8 3.45 3.58 2.13
CA ILE A 8 2.05 3.53 2.56
C ILE A 8 1.22 3.03 1.39
N LEU A 9 0.40 2.01 1.63
CA LEU A 9 -0.66 1.57 0.75
C LEU A 9 -1.99 2.01 1.34
N ARG A 10 -2.71 2.88 0.63
CA ARG A 10 -4.00 3.40 1.07
C ARG A 10 -5.12 2.96 0.12
N ASN A 11 -6.24 2.54 0.69
CA ASN A 11 -7.47 2.36 -0.05
C ASN A 11 -8.27 3.67 -0.02
N LYS A 12 -8.70 4.16 -1.20
CA LYS A 12 -9.41 5.44 -1.32
C LYS A 12 -10.79 5.42 -0.66
N GLU A 13 -11.52 4.31 -0.78
CA GLU A 13 -12.91 4.20 -0.33
C GLU A 13 -13.02 4.02 1.19
N THR A 14 -12.13 3.23 1.79
CA THR A 14 -12.23 2.82 3.21
C THR A 14 -11.29 3.59 4.14
N GLY A 15 -10.34 4.34 3.57
CA GLY A 15 -9.27 5.00 4.29
C GLY A 15 -8.30 4.03 4.99
N GLU A 16 -8.38 2.72 4.72
CA GLU A 16 -7.50 1.74 5.32
C GLU A 16 -6.06 1.94 4.85
N VAL A 17 -5.14 1.92 5.81
CA VAL A 17 -3.71 2.12 5.59
C VAL A 17 -2.98 0.83 5.93
N ARG A 18 -2.11 0.41 5.02
CA ARG A 18 -1.18 -0.70 5.20
C ARG A 18 0.24 -0.21 4.97
N TRP A 19 1.14 -0.66 5.82
CA TRP A 19 2.57 -0.38 5.69
C TRP A 19 3.24 -1.57 5.03
N THR A 20 4.03 -1.31 4.00
CA THR A 20 4.88 -2.33 3.38
C THR A 20 6.24 -1.73 3.03
N SER A 21 7.19 -2.58 2.67
CA SER A 21 8.46 -2.13 2.11
C SER A 21 8.47 -2.25 0.59
N LYS A 22 9.20 -1.34 -0.07
CA LYS A 22 9.44 -1.35 -1.52
C LYS A 22 10.90 -1.03 -1.79
N ASN A 23 11.53 -1.79 -2.69
CA ASN A 23 12.84 -1.43 -3.21
C ASN A 23 12.70 -0.39 -4.31
N LYS A 24 12.88 0.89 -3.95
CA LYS A 24 12.75 2.05 -4.84
C LYS A 24 13.73 2.02 -6.04
N LYS A 25 14.84 1.28 -5.96
CA LYS A 25 15.82 1.17 -7.06
C LYS A 25 15.43 0.16 -8.14
N LYS A 26 14.68 -0.90 -7.77
CA LYS A 26 14.29 -1.96 -8.70
C LYS A 26 12.85 -1.82 -9.20
N VAL A 27 12.00 -1.14 -8.43
CA VAL A 27 10.59 -0.95 -8.77
C VAL A 27 10.29 0.53 -8.84
N GLU A 28 10.28 1.06 -10.06
CA GLU A 28 10.05 2.49 -10.33
C GLU A 28 8.56 2.83 -10.44
N ARG A 29 7.71 1.86 -10.82
CA ARG A 29 6.26 2.03 -10.91
C ARG A 29 5.59 2.15 -9.54
N LYS A 30 4.47 2.89 -9.47
CA LYS A 30 3.59 2.90 -8.30
C LYS A 30 2.96 1.52 -8.10
N ILE A 31 2.90 1.08 -6.84
CA ILE A 31 2.33 -0.21 -6.50
C ILE A 31 0.81 -0.09 -6.31
N ASP A 32 0.06 -0.86 -7.11
CA ASP A 32 -1.37 -1.13 -6.91
C ASP A 32 -1.54 -2.62 -6.59
N LEU A 33 -2.05 -2.95 -5.41
CA LEU A 33 -2.22 -4.32 -4.94
C LEU A 33 -3.65 -4.57 -4.47
N MET A 34 -4.22 -5.71 -4.87
CA MET A 34 -5.48 -6.19 -4.29
C MET A 34 -5.19 -6.83 -2.93
N LYS A 35 -5.76 -6.27 -1.86
CA LYS A 35 -5.66 -6.81 -0.50
C LYS A 35 -7.04 -6.87 0.14
N TYR A 36 -7.18 -7.74 1.12
CA TYR A 36 -8.41 -7.88 1.88
C TYR A 36 -8.63 -6.62 2.76
N SER A 37 -9.81 -6.01 2.66
CA SER A 37 -10.24 -4.97 3.61
C SER A 37 -11.03 -5.63 4.73
N LYS A 38 -10.66 -5.33 5.99
CA LYS A 38 -11.36 -5.87 7.16
C LYS A 38 -12.73 -5.21 7.33
N LYS A 39 -12.86 -3.93 6.93
CA LYS A 39 -14.14 -3.20 6.99
C LYS A 39 -15.15 -3.76 5.98
N LEU A 40 -14.75 -3.91 4.71
CA LEU A 40 -15.64 -4.36 3.64
C LEU A 40 -15.72 -5.89 3.51
N ARG A 41 -14.85 -6.62 4.21
CA ARG A 41 -14.73 -8.08 4.16
C ARG A 41 -14.53 -8.67 2.74
N LYS A 42 -13.97 -7.86 1.83
CA LYS A 42 -13.69 -8.23 0.44
C LYS A 42 -12.29 -7.77 0.02
N ARG A 43 -11.77 -8.31 -1.09
CA ARG A 43 -10.51 -7.83 -1.67
C ARG A 43 -10.76 -6.53 -2.44
N VAL A 44 -10.01 -5.50 -2.10
CA VAL A 44 -10.08 -4.17 -2.73
C VAL A 44 -8.69 -3.72 -3.16
N SER A 45 -8.62 -2.81 -4.12
CA SER A 45 -7.36 -2.23 -4.58
C SER A 45 -6.80 -1.23 -3.56
N PHE A 46 -5.55 -1.41 -3.17
CA PHE A 46 -4.77 -0.47 -2.38
C PHE A 46 -3.71 0.14 -3.28
N LYS A 47 -3.59 1.47 -3.24
CA LYS A 47 -2.65 2.24 -4.05
C LYS A 47 -1.56 2.85 -3.18
N GLU A 48 -0.36 2.99 -3.74
CA GLU A 48 0.75 3.66 -3.08
C GLU A 48 0.43 5.15 -2.84
N SER A 49 0.56 5.57 -1.58
CA SER A 49 0.39 6.95 -1.11
C SER A 49 1.73 7.49 -0.63
N LYS A 50 1.89 8.82 -0.70
CA LYS A 50 3.01 9.50 -0.02
C LYS A 50 2.91 9.24 1.50
N LYS A 51 4.09 9.16 2.13
CA LYS A 51 4.21 9.08 3.59
C LYS A 51 3.72 10.37 4.23
#